data_AF-A0A4Q5YRC7-F1
#
_entry.id   AF-A0A4Q5YRC7-F1
#
_cell.length_a   1.000
_cell.length_b   1.000
_cell.length_c   1.000
_cell.angle_alpha   90.00
_cell.angle_beta   90.00
_cell.angle_gamma   90.00
#
_symmetry.space_group_name_H-M   'P 1'
#
loop_
_entity.id
_entity.type
_entity.pdbx_description
1 polymer ?
#
loop_
_entity_poly.entity_id
_entity_poly.type
_entity_poly.pdbx_seq_one_letter_code
_entity_poly.pdbx_strand_id
1 'polypeptide(L)'
;MSLPLRRRINHGESWFLTKDQATLESGITLCSNLVDIGTPNNGDVLVADPHVSVISLTMLAKLSGSQVKFFDWGVYANSLVNYGSSIIRVIKQPEFEWFDSFSREAFFKDVFTLNNQSNRMGYQLDGEPLTQQDPKQLLSTSVSMGTIQVTSSGTMILLMADCQTTGGYPRIAQVAAVDLPVCAQLKPGDKISFEQITIGEAEAAYVQLENDLRCLGKGIIQKIISNSAPMLRI
;
A
#
# COMPACT_ATOMS: atom_id res chain seq x y z
N MET A 1 -14.80 -30.76 -26.90
CA MET A 1 -13.39 -31.19 -26.79
C MET A 1 -12.56 -29.93 -26.57
N SER A 2 -12.32 -29.56 -25.31
CA SER A 2 -11.47 -28.42 -24.93
C SER A 2 -10.89 -28.73 -23.55
N LEU A 3 -9.57 -28.70 -23.47
CA LEU A 3 -8.76 -29.10 -22.31
C LEU A 3 -8.82 -28.00 -21.22
N PRO A 4 -8.88 -28.36 -19.93
CA PRO A 4 -8.67 -27.39 -18.86
C PRO A 4 -7.16 -27.16 -18.63
N LEU A 5 -6.79 -25.89 -18.49
CA LEU A 5 -5.46 -25.43 -18.05
C LEU A 5 -5.20 -25.87 -16.60
N ARG A 6 -4.13 -26.65 -16.40
CA ARG A 6 -3.70 -27.20 -15.11
C ARG A 6 -2.52 -26.37 -14.59
N ARG A 7 -2.67 -25.64 -13.48
CA ARG A 7 -1.53 -25.09 -12.73
C ARG A 7 -1.30 -25.96 -11.50
N ARG A 8 -0.15 -26.63 -11.48
CA ARG A 8 0.31 -27.58 -10.47
C ARG A 8 0.87 -26.79 -9.28
N ILE A 9 0.23 -26.86 -8.11
CA ILE A 9 0.77 -26.39 -6.84
C ILE A 9 1.22 -27.64 -6.09
N ASN A 10 2.53 -27.78 -5.86
CA ASN A 10 3.07 -28.82 -4.99
C ASN A 10 3.08 -28.28 -3.55
N HIS A 11 2.06 -28.61 -2.77
CA HIS A 11 2.16 -29.26 -1.47
C HIS A 11 0.73 -29.55 -0.99
N GLY A 12 0.53 -30.75 -0.47
CA GLY A 12 -0.72 -31.49 -0.52
C GLY A 12 -1.86 -30.85 0.24
N GLU A 13 -2.95 -30.55 -0.48
CA GLU A 13 -4.33 -30.85 -0.12
C GLU A 13 -5.21 -30.64 -1.36
N SER A 14 -5.95 -31.69 -1.74
CA SER A 14 -6.78 -31.74 -2.94
C SER A 14 -8.20 -31.31 -2.61
N TRP A 15 -8.64 -30.16 -3.11
CA TRP A 15 -10.05 -29.78 -3.08
C TRP A 15 -10.74 -30.23 -4.36
N PHE A 16 -11.62 -31.21 -4.24
CA PHE A 16 -12.54 -31.62 -5.29
C PHE A 16 -13.82 -30.77 -5.18
N LEU A 17 -14.18 -30.07 -6.26
CA LEU A 17 -15.55 -29.61 -6.43
C LEU A 17 -16.29 -30.67 -7.23
N THR A 18 -17.11 -31.48 -6.56
CA THR A 18 -18.07 -32.36 -7.23
C THR A 18 -19.15 -31.51 -7.88
N LYS A 19 -19.20 -31.55 -9.22
CA LYS A 19 -20.40 -31.22 -10.00
C LYS A 19 -21.44 -32.31 -9.72
N ASP A 20 -22.43 -31.98 -8.90
CA ASP A 20 -23.79 -32.55 -8.82
C ASP A 20 -24.44 -31.85 -7.60
N GLN A 21 -25.52 -31.07 -7.66
CA GLN A 21 -26.66 -31.05 -8.57
C GLN A 21 -27.09 -29.61 -8.92
N ALA A 22 -27.75 -29.52 -10.06
CA ALA A 22 -28.15 -28.32 -10.76
C ALA A 22 -29.48 -27.71 -10.26
N THR A 23 -29.53 -26.38 -10.33
CA THR A 23 -30.67 -25.50 -10.72
C THR A 23 -31.99 -25.54 -9.94
N LEU A 24 -32.35 -24.38 -9.34
CA LEU A 24 -33.48 -23.55 -9.79
C LEU A 24 -33.37 -22.13 -9.21
N GLU A 25 -33.38 -21.16 -10.13
CA GLU A 25 -33.75 -19.73 -10.10
C GLU A 25 -33.57 -18.89 -8.80
N SER A 26 -32.98 -17.70 -8.98
CA SER A 26 -32.71 -16.62 -7.99
C SER A 26 -31.46 -16.80 -7.10
N GLY A 27 -30.32 -16.37 -7.65
CA GLY A 27 -29.03 -16.39 -6.98
C GLY A 27 -28.84 -15.25 -5.98
N ILE A 28 -29.33 -15.43 -4.75
CA ILE A 28 -28.72 -14.92 -3.51
C ILE A 28 -29.02 -15.93 -2.40
N THR A 29 -28.05 -16.77 -2.02
CA THR A 29 -28.19 -17.58 -0.81
C THR A 29 -27.88 -16.70 0.40
N LEU A 30 -28.93 -16.23 1.08
CA LEU A 30 -28.81 -15.76 2.47
C LEU A 30 -28.53 -17.00 3.32
N CYS A 31 -27.30 -17.13 3.82
CA CYS A 31 -26.95 -18.15 4.81
C CYS A 31 -27.70 -17.86 6.11
N SER A 32 -28.88 -18.46 6.28
CA SER A 32 -29.74 -18.27 7.46
C SER A 32 -29.56 -19.30 8.56
N ASN A 33 -28.65 -20.28 8.42
CA ASN A 33 -28.46 -21.33 9.45
C ASN A 33 -26.98 -21.45 9.85
N LEU A 34 -26.58 -20.68 10.87
CA LEU A 34 -25.38 -20.95 11.66
C LEU A 34 -25.74 -22.00 12.73
N VAL A 35 -25.38 -23.25 12.48
CA VAL A 35 -25.28 -24.26 13.54
C VAL A 35 -23.88 -24.17 14.12
N ASP A 36 -23.84 -23.84 15.41
CA ASP A 36 -22.64 -23.70 16.21
C ASP A 36 -21.96 -25.08 16.39
N ILE A 37 -20.71 -25.19 15.94
CA ILE A 37 -19.83 -26.31 16.26
C ILE A 37 -18.50 -25.70 16.69
N GLY A 38 -18.38 -25.50 18.00
CA GLY A 38 -17.25 -24.83 18.61
C GLY A 38 -15.91 -25.51 18.32
N THR A 39 -14.89 -24.68 18.05
CA THR A 39 -13.49 -24.96 18.38
C THR A 39 -12.79 -23.67 18.86
N PRO A 40 -11.79 -23.76 19.74
CA PRO A 40 -11.35 -22.65 20.60
C PRO A 40 -10.23 -21.78 19.97
N ASN A 41 -10.31 -21.46 18.67
CA ASN A 41 -9.35 -20.60 17.97
C ASN A 41 -9.96 -19.99 16.68
N ASN A 42 -11.20 -19.50 16.78
CA ASN A 42 -11.82 -18.75 15.69
C ASN A 42 -11.16 -17.38 15.61
N GLY A 43 -10.36 -17.15 14.56
CA GLY A 43 -9.94 -15.80 14.18
C GLY A 43 -11.15 -14.86 14.08
N ASP A 44 -10.92 -13.56 14.26
CA ASP A 44 -11.95 -12.53 14.39
C ASP A 44 -13.09 -12.69 13.39
N VAL A 45 -14.17 -13.36 13.81
CA VAL A 45 -15.40 -13.46 13.03
C VAL A 45 -16.12 -12.14 13.23
N LEU A 46 -16.08 -11.29 12.20
CA LEU A 46 -16.91 -10.09 12.18
C LEU A 46 -18.37 -10.51 12.15
N VAL A 47 -19.05 -10.38 13.29
CA VAL A 47 -20.50 -10.55 13.38
C VAL A 47 -21.12 -9.38 12.62
N ALA A 48 -21.74 -9.67 11.47
CA ALA A 48 -22.48 -8.66 10.73
C ALA A 48 -23.63 -8.14 11.60
N ASP A 49 -23.75 -6.82 11.71
CA ASP A 49 -24.92 -6.20 12.34
C ASP A 49 -26.18 -6.62 11.56
N PRO A 50 -27.19 -7.24 12.19
CA PRO A 50 -28.44 -7.59 11.54
C PRO A 50 -29.20 -6.35 11.03
N HIS A 51 -28.88 -5.16 11.55
CA HIS A 51 -29.45 -3.89 11.11
C HIS A 51 -28.63 -3.28 9.97
N VAL A 52 -29.08 -3.53 8.75
CA VAL A 52 -28.53 -2.85 7.57
C VAL A 52 -28.94 -1.37 7.60
N SER A 53 -27.97 -0.47 7.60
CA SER A 53 -28.24 0.98 7.59
C SER A 53 -29.07 1.39 6.36
N VAL A 54 -29.86 2.46 6.48
CA VAL A 54 -30.63 3.02 5.35
C VAL A 54 -29.71 3.36 4.17
N ILE A 55 -28.48 3.84 4.43
CA ILE A 55 -27.47 4.13 3.41
C ILE A 55 -27.06 2.84 2.69
N SER A 56 -26.76 1.79 3.46
CA SER A 56 -26.36 0.48 2.94
C SER A 56 -27.46 -0.16 2.10
N LEU A 57 -28.73 -0.12 2.55
CA LEU A 57 -29.89 -0.58 1.78
C LEU A 57 -30.06 0.22 0.48
N THR A 58 -29.87 1.54 0.55
CA THR A 58 -29.98 2.43 -0.62
C THR A 58 -28.87 2.16 -1.63
N MET A 59 -27.64 1.95 -1.18
CA MET A 59 -26.52 1.55 -2.03
C MET A 59 -26.77 0.18 -2.65
N LEU A 60 -27.18 -0.80 -1.85
CA LEU A 60 -27.48 -2.16 -2.34
C LEU A 60 -28.59 -2.14 -3.39
N ALA A 61 -29.67 -1.37 -3.17
CA ALA A 61 -30.74 -1.19 -4.15
C ALA A 61 -30.25 -0.52 -5.46
N LYS A 62 -29.29 0.40 -5.37
CA LYS A 62 -28.67 1.03 -6.56
C LYS A 62 -27.72 0.09 -7.32
N LEU A 63 -27.10 -0.86 -6.61
CA LEU A 63 -26.13 -1.81 -7.16
C LEU A 63 -26.73 -3.14 -7.61
N SER A 64 -27.93 -3.51 -7.14
CA SER A 64 -28.61 -4.79 -7.40
C SER A 64 -29.36 -4.87 -8.76
N GLY A 65 -29.19 -3.89 -9.64
CA GLY A 65 -29.71 -3.94 -11.00
C GLY A 65 -28.84 -4.77 -11.94
N SER A 66 -29.43 -5.30 -13.03
CA SER A 66 -28.70 -6.03 -14.09
C SER A 66 -27.73 -5.15 -14.90
N GLN A 67 -27.82 -3.83 -14.70
CA GLN A 67 -26.94 -2.80 -15.27
C GLN A 67 -26.14 -2.19 -14.12
N VAL A 68 -24.82 -2.38 -14.13
CA VAL A 68 -23.94 -1.75 -13.13
C VAL A 68 -23.96 -0.24 -13.39
N LYS A 69 -24.59 0.52 -12.49
CA LYS A 69 -24.56 1.99 -12.54
C LYS A 69 -23.23 2.46 -11.96
N PHE A 70 -22.29 2.80 -12.83
CA PHE A 70 -21.08 3.52 -12.44
C PHE A 70 -21.42 5.00 -12.25
N PHE A 71 -20.59 5.71 -11.48
CA PHE A 71 -20.67 7.17 -11.46
C PHE A 71 -20.16 7.72 -12.79
N ASP A 72 -20.86 8.69 -13.37
CA ASP A 72 -20.45 9.37 -14.62
C ASP A 72 -19.20 10.25 -14.45
N TRP A 73 -18.62 10.26 -13.25
CA TRP A 73 -17.38 10.96 -12.90
C TRP A 73 -16.66 10.19 -11.79
N GLY A 74 -15.35 10.31 -11.76
CA GLY A 74 -14.50 9.69 -10.74
C GLY A 74 -13.14 10.36 -10.70
N VAL A 75 -12.38 10.04 -9.66
CA VAL A 75 -11.02 10.56 -9.45
C VAL A 75 -10.10 9.37 -9.52
N TYR A 76 -9.21 9.36 -10.50
CA TYR A 76 -8.23 8.29 -10.64
C TYR A 76 -7.14 8.50 -9.60
N ALA A 77 -6.99 7.60 -8.63
CA ALA A 77 -5.96 7.73 -7.59
C ALA A 77 -4.54 7.90 -8.18
N ASN A 78 -4.29 7.23 -9.32
CA ASN A 78 -3.03 7.32 -10.06
C ASN A 78 -2.76 8.71 -10.67
N SER A 79 -3.75 9.59 -10.73
CA SER A 79 -3.54 10.99 -11.13
C SER A 79 -2.93 11.84 -10.02
N LEU A 80 -2.87 11.33 -8.78
CA LEU A 80 -2.30 12.03 -7.62
C LEU A 80 -1.00 11.37 -7.16
N VAL A 81 -0.99 10.02 -7.11
CA VAL A 81 0.15 9.24 -6.65
C VAL A 81 0.41 8.11 -7.64
N ASN A 82 1.65 7.96 -8.09
CA ASN A 82 2.02 6.89 -9.00
C ASN A 82 2.28 5.57 -8.25
N TYR A 83 1.21 4.86 -7.89
CA TYR A 83 1.29 3.54 -7.22
C TYR A 83 1.93 2.43 -8.06
N GLY A 84 2.14 2.65 -9.37
CA GLY A 84 2.86 1.71 -10.23
C GLY A 84 4.38 1.96 -10.27
N SER A 85 4.88 2.99 -9.58
CA SER A 85 6.30 3.29 -9.56
C SER A 85 7.06 2.31 -8.66
N SER A 86 8.09 1.66 -9.22
CA SER A 86 9.11 0.95 -8.45
C SER A 86 10.28 1.87 -8.05
N ILE A 87 10.30 3.12 -8.54
CA ILE A 87 11.35 4.09 -8.22
C ILE A 87 10.84 4.99 -7.10
N ILE A 88 11.59 5.04 -6.01
CA ILE A 88 11.31 5.84 -4.82
C ILE A 88 12.34 6.96 -4.73
N ARG A 89 11.88 8.21 -4.70
CA ARG A 89 12.77 9.38 -4.61
C ARG A 89 13.21 9.60 -3.18
N VAL A 90 14.51 9.86 -3.03
CA VAL A 90 15.15 9.99 -1.72
C VAL A 90 16.14 11.16 -1.67
N ILE A 91 16.31 11.69 -0.47
CA ILE A 91 17.27 12.75 -0.14
C ILE A 91 18.36 12.14 0.73
N LYS A 92 19.63 12.41 0.41
CA LYS A 92 20.77 11.95 1.21
C LYS A 92 20.68 12.46 2.65
N GLN A 93 21.02 11.60 3.60
CA GLN A 93 21.11 11.96 5.02
C GLN A 93 22.54 12.32 5.43
N PRO A 94 22.76 12.97 6.59
CA PRO A 94 24.09 13.39 7.02
C PRO A 94 25.11 12.25 7.12
N GLU A 95 24.65 11.05 7.49
CA GLU A 95 25.49 9.86 7.61
C GLU A 95 25.75 9.17 6.25
N PHE A 96 25.26 9.69 5.13
CA PHE A 96 25.46 9.09 3.80
C PHE A 96 26.95 8.91 3.46
N GLU A 97 27.81 9.87 3.84
CA GLU A 97 29.25 9.80 3.59
C GLU A 97 30.00 8.82 4.52
N TRP A 98 29.30 8.19 5.49
CA TRP A 98 29.91 7.17 6.35
C TRP A 98 30.01 5.81 5.65
N PHE A 99 29.26 5.62 4.57
CA PHE A 99 29.28 4.41 3.76
C PHE A 99 30.39 4.45 2.72
N ASP A 100 30.95 3.30 2.37
CA ASP A 100 31.98 3.24 1.33
C ASP A 100 31.43 3.65 -0.05
N SER A 101 32.33 3.97 -0.99
CA SER A 101 31.92 4.41 -2.32
C SER A 101 31.09 3.36 -3.05
N PHE A 102 31.39 2.07 -2.85
CA PHE A 102 30.68 0.96 -3.49
C PHE A 102 29.23 0.87 -3.00
N SER A 103 29.01 0.94 -1.69
CA SER A 103 27.71 0.91 -1.04
C SER A 103 26.85 2.11 -1.42
N ARG A 104 27.47 3.29 -1.50
CA ARG A 104 26.78 4.51 -1.95
C ARG A 104 26.33 4.43 -3.42
N GLU A 105 27.13 3.78 -4.26
CA GLU A 105 26.80 3.54 -5.67
C GLU A 105 25.73 2.45 -5.81
N ALA A 106 25.89 1.34 -5.09
CA ALA A 106 24.92 0.23 -5.02
C ALA A 106 23.54 0.72 -4.57
N PHE A 107 23.47 1.59 -3.56
CA PHE A 107 22.21 2.15 -3.07
C PHE A 107 21.34 2.81 -4.16
N PHE A 108 21.96 3.46 -5.15
CA PHE A 108 21.24 4.14 -6.24
C PHE A 108 21.15 3.32 -7.53
N LYS A 109 21.99 2.29 -7.71
CA LYS A 109 21.99 1.46 -8.92
C LYS A 109 21.19 0.17 -8.77
N ASP A 110 21.17 -0.39 -7.57
CA ASP A 110 20.63 -1.71 -7.34
C ASP A 110 19.11 -1.67 -7.09
N VAL A 111 18.52 -2.85 -7.24
CA VAL A 111 17.11 -3.09 -6.95
C VAL A 111 17.03 -3.89 -5.65
N PHE A 112 16.24 -3.38 -4.72
CA PHE A 112 16.01 -3.98 -3.42
C PHE A 112 14.65 -4.66 -3.38
N THR A 113 14.56 -5.78 -2.68
CA THR A 113 13.33 -6.56 -2.54
C THR A 113 12.77 -6.41 -1.13
N LEU A 114 11.47 -6.16 -1.00
CA LEU A 114 10.82 -6.09 0.31
C LEU A 114 10.82 -7.48 0.97
N ASN A 115 11.39 -7.59 2.17
CA ASN A 115 11.45 -8.84 2.93
C ASN A 115 10.08 -9.17 3.56
N ASN A 116 9.80 -10.46 3.76
CA ASN A 116 8.61 -10.97 4.46
C ASN A 116 8.49 -10.54 5.93
N GLN A 117 9.58 -10.11 6.57
CA GLN A 117 9.58 -9.61 7.95
C GLN A 117 9.11 -8.14 8.07
N SER A 118 8.82 -7.48 6.95
CA SER A 118 8.39 -6.09 6.89
C SER A 118 7.02 -5.87 7.54
N ASN A 119 6.89 -4.82 8.36
CA ASN A 119 5.65 -4.47 9.05
C ASN A 119 5.45 -2.94 9.11
N ARG A 120 4.43 -2.47 9.85
CA ARG A 120 4.12 -1.03 9.96
C ARG A 120 5.19 -0.20 10.69
N MET A 121 6.11 -0.81 11.42
CA MET A 121 7.24 -0.11 12.04
C MET A 121 8.35 0.15 11.01
N GLY A 122 8.62 -0.82 10.14
CA GLY A 122 9.63 -0.68 9.11
C GLY A 122 9.66 -1.83 8.12
N TYR A 123 10.12 -1.52 6.91
CA TYR A 123 10.33 -2.48 5.85
C TYR A 123 11.80 -2.84 5.75
N GLN A 124 12.07 -4.11 5.92
CA GLN A 124 13.40 -4.65 5.72
C GLN A 124 13.60 -4.92 4.23
N LEU A 125 14.72 -4.43 3.70
CA LEU A 125 15.03 -4.50 2.27
C LEU A 125 16.19 -5.47 2.05
N ASP A 126 15.93 -6.50 1.27
CA ASP A 126 16.92 -7.48 0.84
C ASP A 126 17.63 -6.98 -0.42
N GLY A 127 18.96 -7.02 -0.43
CA GLY A 127 19.82 -6.63 -1.54
C GLY A 127 21.29 -6.73 -1.12
N GLU A 128 22.19 -6.11 -1.88
CA GLU A 128 23.61 -6.05 -1.52
C GLU A 128 23.78 -5.32 -0.17
N PRO A 129 24.46 -5.93 0.82
CA PRO A 129 24.68 -5.30 2.12
C PRO A 129 25.53 -4.04 2.00
N LEU A 130 25.09 -2.97 2.65
CA LEU A 130 25.82 -1.70 2.65
C LEU A 130 26.84 -1.64 3.77
N THR A 131 28.08 -1.32 3.41
CA THR A 131 29.24 -1.32 4.32
C THR A 131 29.63 0.10 4.71
N GLN A 132 29.89 0.30 6.01
CA GLN A 132 30.41 1.54 6.57
C GLN A 132 31.94 1.58 6.47
N GLN A 133 32.51 2.72 6.11
CA GLN A 133 33.97 2.91 6.09
C GLN A 133 34.58 2.88 7.49
N ASP A 134 33.87 3.47 8.45
CA ASP A 134 34.25 3.54 9.85
C ASP A 134 32.99 3.29 10.69
N PRO A 135 32.84 2.13 11.35
CA PRO A 135 31.65 1.77 12.11
C PRO A 135 31.56 2.62 13.38
N LYS A 136 31.14 3.87 13.21
CA LYS A 136 30.89 4.82 14.27
C LYS A 136 29.57 4.46 14.96
N GLN A 137 29.58 4.47 16.29
CA GLN A 137 28.32 4.44 17.03
C GLN A 137 27.64 5.80 16.88
N LEU A 138 26.48 5.79 16.21
CA LEU A 138 25.61 6.96 16.17
C LEU A 138 24.91 7.06 17.54
N LEU A 139 25.04 8.21 18.20
CA LEU A 139 24.22 8.52 19.36
C LEU A 139 22.74 8.52 18.95
N SER A 140 21.83 8.18 19.86
CA SER A 140 20.40 8.17 19.56
C SER A 140 19.96 9.52 19.01
N THR A 141 19.55 9.55 17.74
CA THR A 141 19.07 10.74 17.04
C THR A 141 17.60 10.58 16.70
N SER A 142 16.93 11.69 16.43
CA SER A 142 15.55 11.65 15.94
C SER A 142 15.47 11.02 14.57
N VAL A 143 14.45 10.19 14.39
CA VAL A 143 14.10 9.57 13.10
C VAL A 143 12.62 9.79 12.83
N SER A 144 12.25 9.71 11.55
CA SER A 144 10.86 9.87 11.11
C SER A 144 10.51 8.81 10.07
N MET A 145 9.21 8.68 9.80
CA MET A 145 8.72 7.86 8.69
C MET A 145 9.44 8.27 7.38
N GLY A 146 9.86 7.28 6.62
CA GLY A 146 10.65 7.45 5.40
C GLY A 146 12.17 7.46 5.60
N THR A 147 12.67 7.51 6.83
CA THR A 147 14.11 7.36 7.08
C THR A 147 14.56 5.95 6.74
N ILE A 148 15.63 5.81 5.96
CA ILE A 148 16.26 4.52 5.64
C ILE A 148 17.48 4.36 6.53
N GLN A 149 17.39 3.43 7.48
CA GLN A 149 18.48 3.08 8.38
C GLN A 149 19.25 1.87 7.85
N VAL A 150 20.55 1.83 8.12
CA VAL A 150 21.39 0.67 7.81
C VAL A 150 21.89 0.05 9.11
N THR A 151 21.56 -1.21 9.31
CA THR A 151 21.99 -2.01 10.47
C THR A 151 23.48 -2.33 10.41
N SER A 152 24.05 -2.86 11.49
CA SER A 152 25.46 -3.31 11.51
C SER A 152 25.75 -4.47 10.55
N SER A 153 24.74 -5.25 10.14
CA SER A 153 24.87 -6.29 9.11
C SER A 153 24.79 -5.75 7.68
N GLY A 154 24.62 -4.44 7.50
CA GLY A 154 24.45 -3.81 6.19
C GLY A 154 23.03 -3.90 5.62
N THR A 155 22.09 -4.50 6.36
CA THR A 155 20.69 -4.59 5.95
C THR A 155 19.99 -3.25 6.13
N MET A 156 19.21 -2.84 5.13
CA MET A 156 18.44 -1.60 5.17
C MET A 156 17.05 -1.80 5.77
N ILE A 157 16.61 -0.81 6.55
CA ILE A 157 15.28 -0.74 7.13
C ILE A 157 14.68 0.63 6.78
N LEU A 158 13.65 0.64 5.94
CA LEU A 158 12.83 1.82 5.67
C LEU A 158 11.80 1.98 6.79
N LEU A 159 11.90 3.05 7.58
CA LEU A 159 10.98 3.31 8.69
C LEU A 159 9.60 3.73 8.18
N MET A 160 8.55 3.13 8.75
CA MET A 160 7.15 3.33 8.34
C MET A 160 6.34 4.00 9.46
N ALA A 161 5.01 4.05 9.32
CA ALA A 161 4.12 4.89 10.14
C ALA A 161 4.22 4.67 11.66
N ASP A 162 4.53 3.44 12.09
CA ASP A 162 4.60 3.08 13.51
C ASP A 162 6.07 3.01 13.99
N CYS A 163 7.00 3.65 13.29
CA CYS A 163 8.41 3.63 13.66
C CYS A 163 8.67 4.33 15.00
N GLN A 164 9.76 3.92 15.64
CA GLN A 164 10.32 4.62 16.80
C GLN A 164 10.65 6.10 16.47
N THR A 165 10.66 6.96 17.48
CA THR A 165 10.99 8.39 17.34
C THR A 165 12.49 8.66 17.42
N THR A 166 13.27 7.71 17.95
CA THR A 166 14.72 7.79 18.06
C THR A 166 15.38 6.52 17.54
N GLY A 167 16.59 6.64 16.99
CA GLY A 167 17.35 5.50 16.48
C GLY A 167 18.86 5.71 16.60
N GLY A 168 19.60 4.61 16.75
CA GLY A 168 21.07 4.59 16.86
C GLY A 168 21.78 4.01 15.64
N TYR A 169 21.06 3.80 14.53
CA TYR A 169 21.63 3.31 13.27
C TYR A 169 21.86 4.46 12.29
N PRO A 170 22.97 4.45 11.53
CA PRO A 170 23.23 5.46 10.52
C PRO A 170 22.14 5.46 9.45
N ARG A 171 21.81 6.66 8.98
CA ARG A 171 20.75 6.88 8.01
C ARG A 171 21.39 7.15 6.67
N ILE A 172 21.05 6.36 5.67
CA ILE A 172 21.59 6.56 4.32
C ILE A 172 20.80 7.62 3.56
N ALA A 173 19.47 7.57 3.65
CA ALA A 173 18.60 8.50 2.93
C ALA A 173 17.24 8.66 3.62
N GLN A 174 16.49 9.65 3.17
CA GLN A 174 15.12 9.95 3.58
C GLN A 174 14.22 9.93 2.34
N VAL A 175 13.17 9.13 2.37
CA VAL A 175 12.15 9.09 1.31
C VAL A 175 11.39 10.40 1.26
N ALA A 176 11.16 10.91 0.05
CA ALA A 176 10.35 12.09 -0.17
C ALA A 176 8.91 11.83 0.30
N ALA A 177 8.32 12.79 1.02
CA ALA A 177 6.99 12.59 1.63
C ALA A 177 5.90 12.19 0.61
N VAL A 178 6.02 12.69 -0.62
CA VAL A 178 5.12 12.38 -1.74
C VAL A 178 5.16 10.92 -2.21
N ASP A 179 6.24 10.19 -1.90
CA ASP A 179 6.43 8.80 -2.31
C ASP A 179 6.11 7.80 -1.17
N LEU A 180 5.86 8.29 0.05
CA LEU A 180 5.47 7.45 1.19
C LEU A 180 4.17 6.67 0.95
N PRO A 181 3.13 7.20 0.27
CA PRO A 181 1.94 6.42 -0.05
C PRO A 181 2.24 5.26 -1.01
N VAL A 182 3.21 5.42 -1.93
CA VAL A 182 3.67 4.32 -2.80
C VAL A 182 4.34 3.25 -1.94
N CYS A 183 5.23 3.66 -1.04
CA CYS A 183 5.88 2.75 -0.11
C CYS A 183 4.84 1.95 0.70
N ALA A 184 3.81 2.62 1.24
CA ALA A 184 2.76 1.97 2.03
C ALA A 184 1.93 0.91 1.27
N GLN A 185 1.97 0.87 -0.07
CA GLN A 185 1.29 -0.13 -0.89
C GLN A 185 2.20 -1.32 -1.28
N LEU A 186 3.50 -1.26 -0.95
CA LEU A 186 4.43 -2.33 -1.22
C LEU A 186 4.09 -3.58 -0.42
N LYS A 187 4.30 -4.73 -1.04
CA LYS A 187 4.09 -6.05 -0.47
C LYS A 187 5.42 -6.81 -0.39
N PRO A 188 5.53 -7.80 0.50
CA PRO A 188 6.70 -8.68 0.47
C PRO A 188 6.93 -9.30 -0.91
N GLY A 189 8.18 -9.24 -1.38
CA GLY A 189 8.58 -9.64 -2.73
C GLY A 189 8.53 -8.53 -3.78
N ASP A 190 7.94 -7.37 -3.49
CA ASP A 190 7.99 -6.21 -4.38
C ASP A 190 9.42 -5.68 -4.49
N LYS A 191 9.73 -5.13 -5.66
CA LYS A 191 11.05 -4.61 -6.00
C LYS A 191 11.02 -3.10 -6.10
N ILE A 192 11.96 -2.44 -5.45
CA ILE A 192 12.13 -0.99 -5.46
C ILE A 192 13.57 -0.58 -5.76
N SER A 193 13.74 0.59 -6.35
CA SER A 193 15.03 1.25 -6.54
C SER A 193 14.94 2.69 -6.07
N PHE A 194 16.08 3.30 -5.76
CA PHE A 194 16.12 4.65 -5.22
C PHE A 194 16.67 5.66 -6.24
N GLU A 195 16.01 6.82 -6.32
CA GLU A 195 16.46 7.95 -7.14
C GLU A 195 16.82 9.12 -6.23
N GLN A 196 18.00 9.69 -6.39
CA GLN A 196 18.41 10.86 -5.62
C GLN A 196 17.68 12.11 -6.15
N ILE A 197 17.03 12.83 -5.24
CA ILE A 197 16.52 14.19 -5.50
C ILE A 197 17.09 15.19 -4.48
N THR A 198 17.01 16.46 -4.84
CA THR A 198 17.33 17.58 -3.95
C THR A 198 16.16 17.86 -2.99
N ILE A 199 16.46 18.58 -1.90
CA ILE A 199 15.42 19.05 -0.97
C ILE A 199 14.42 19.95 -1.69
N GLY A 200 14.89 20.86 -2.56
CA GLY A 200 14.01 21.77 -3.31
C GLY A 200 13.07 21.03 -4.27
N GLU A 201 13.52 19.97 -4.92
CA GLU A 201 12.66 19.12 -5.77
C GLU A 201 11.62 18.37 -4.94
N ALA A 202 12.00 17.88 -3.76
CA ALA A 202 11.08 17.21 -2.83
C ALA A 202 10.00 18.16 -2.31
N GLU A 203 10.39 19.38 -1.91
CA GLU A 203 9.48 20.43 -1.46
C GLU A 203 8.53 20.86 -2.59
N ALA A 204 9.05 21.08 -3.80
CA ALA A 204 8.23 21.44 -4.95
C ALA A 204 7.20 20.35 -5.28
N ALA A 205 7.61 19.08 -5.26
CA ALA A 205 6.69 17.96 -5.46
C ALA A 205 5.61 17.90 -4.36
N TYR A 206 5.99 18.16 -3.11
CA TYR A 206 5.04 18.18 -1.99
C TYR A 206 4.00 19.29 -2.13
N VAL A 207 4.44 20.51 -2.45
CA VAL A 207 3.55 21.66 -2.68
C VAL A 207 2.61 21.38 -3.86
N GLN A 208 3.12 20.75 -4.93
CA GLN A 208 2.29 20.38 -6.08
C GLN A 208 1.19 19.39 -5.68
N LEU A 209 1.52 18.33 -4.93
CA LEU A 209 0.54 17.37 -4.43
C LEU A 209 -0.52 18.04 -3.56
N GLU A 210 -0.13 18.97 -2.68
CA GLU A 210 -1.07 19.71 -1.83
C GLU A 210 -2.04 20.55 -2.69
N ASN A 211 -1.53 21.22 -3.73
CA ASN A 211 -2.34 21.99 -4.65
C ASN A 211 -3.32 21.10 -5.43
N ASP A 212 -2.87 19.93 -5.89
CA ASP A 212 -3.72 18.97 -6.60
C ASP A 212 -4.85 18.44 -5.71
N LEU A 213 -4.54 18.08 -4.46
CA LEU A 213 -5.54 17.67 -3.47
C LEU A 213 -6.54 18.80 -3.16
N ARG A 214 -6.07 20.05 -3.07
CA ARG A 214 -6.93 21.23 -2.86
C ARG A 214 -7.86 21.47 -4.06
N CYS A 215 -7.34 21.34 -5.28
CA CYS A 215 -8.13 21.44 -6.51
C CYS A 215 -9.17 20.34 -6.60
N LEU A 216 -8.77 19.10 -6.26
CA LEU A 216 -9.68 17.97 -6.19
C LEU A 216 -10.83 18.21 -5.20
N GLY A 217 -10.52 18.70 -3.99
CA GLY A 217 -11.53 19.03 -2.99
C GLY A 217 -12.56 20.04 -3.51
N LYS A 218 -12.10 21.10 -4.21
CA LYS A 218 -12.99 22.08 -4.87
C LYS A 218 -13.86 21.44 -5.96
N GLY A 219 -13.27 20.56 -6.78
CA GLY A 219 -13.99 19.85 -7.83
C GLY A 219 -15.11 18.95 -7.29
N ILE A 220 -14.84 18.23 -6.19
CA ILE A 220 -15.83 17.41 -5.50
C ILE A 220 -16.98 18.28 -4.99
N ILE A 221 -16.68 19.41 -4.34
CA ILE A 221 -17.70 20.34 -3.83
C ILE A 221 -18.56 20.88 -4.98
N GLN A 222 -17.96 21.32 -6.09
CA GLN A 222 -18.69 21.79 -7.27
C GLN A 222 -19.60 20.71 -7.85
N LYS A 223 -19.12 19.47 -7.90
CA LYS A 223 -19.91 18.33 -8.41
C LYS A 223 -21.09 17.99 -7.49
N ILE A 224 -20.92 18.08 -6.17
CA ILE A 224 -22.01 17.91 -5.21
C ILE A 224 -23.07 18.99 -5.39
N ILE A 225 -22.67 20.27 -5.53
CA ILE A 225 -23.60 21.39 -5.71
C ILE A 225 -24.40 21.25 -7.02
N SER A 226 -23.71 20.99 -8.13
CA SER A 226 -24.36 20.81 -9.44
C SER A 226 -25.33 19.63 -9.49
N ASN A 227 -25.04 18.53 -8.80
CA ASN A 227 -25.95 17.38 -8.70
C ASN A 227 -27.11 17.60 -7.70
N SER A 228 -27.03 18.60 -6.83
CA SER A 228 -28.07 18.92 -5.83
C SER A 228 -29.08 19.97 -6.32
N ALA A 229 -28.81 20.63 -7.45
CA ALA A 229 -29.77 21.54 -8.06
C ALA A 229 -30.95 20.75 -8.67
N PRO A 230 -32.22 21.09 -8.36
CA PRO A 230 -33.35 20.43 -8.98
C PRO A 230 -33.28 20.66 -10.49
N MET A 231 -33.35 19.57 -11.25
CA MET A 231 -33.50 19.58 -12.70
C MET A 231 -34.75 20.39 -13.05
N LEU A 232 -34.58 21.69 -13.36
CA LEU A 232 -35.61 22.50 -14.00
C LEU A 232 -35.86 21.87 -15.37
N ARG A 233 -36.86 20.99 -15.43
CA ARG A 233 -37.48 20.59 -16.69
C ARG A 233 -38.23 21.81 -17.20
N ILE A 234 -37.70 22.42 -18.26
CA ILE A 234 -38.43 23.36 -19.12
C ILE A 234 -39.40 22.54 -19.98
#